data_AF-A0A920VZD8-F1
#
_entry.id   AF-A0A920VZD8-F1
#
_cell.length_a   1.000
_cell.length_b   1.000
_cell.length_c   1.000
_cell.angle_alpha   90.00
_cell.angle_beta   90.00
_cell.angle_gamma   90.00
#
_symmetry.space_group_name_H-M   'P 1'
#
loop_
_entity.id
_entity.type
_entity.pdbx_description
1 polymer ?
#
loop_
_entity_poly.entity_id
_entity_poly.type
_entity_poly.pdbx_seq_one_letter_code
_entity_poly.pdbx_strand_id
1 'polypeptide(L)'
;MNLLPQLCVKKKHSSIRVAVDLVKAGEVEAVVSAGNTGASMATAKFILKSIEGIERPAIASIMPSVHRKHPFVLLDVGANTDCKPLYLFQFALMGDAYARTYLHLENPRVALLNNGEEEGKGYLDLKETYDLLKQSTLNFVGNIEGKAMFRDKVNVVVCDGFVGNIALKVAEGTFDFVPSILREKGKKLILSKFGYWQ
;
A
#
# COMPACT_ATOMS: atom_id res chain seq x y z
N MET A 1 19.93 -18.84 2.04
CA MET A 1 18.59 -18.39 1.60
C MET A 1 18.02 -17.41 2.64
N ASN A 2 18.67 -16.25 2.80
CA ASN A 2 18.24 -15.05 3.56
C ASN A 2 19.43 -14.08 3.58
N LEU A 3 19.69 -13.43 2.44
CA LEU A 3 20.63 -12.31 2.41
C LEU A 3 19.84 -11.05 2.73
N LEU A 4 20.43 -10.17 3.55
CA LEU A 4 19.88 -8.84 3.78
C LEU A 4 19.64 -8.16 2.42
N PRO A 5 18.50 -7.48 2.20
CA PRO A 5 18.17 -6.85 0.91
C PRO A 5 19.29 -5.94 0.36
N GLN A 6 20.05 -5.30 1.26
CA GLN A 6 21.20 -4.46 0.93
C GLN A 6 22.36 -5.22 0.25
N LEU A 7 22.52 -6.51 0.54
CA LEU A 7 23.55 -7.36 -0.06
C LEU A 7 23.14 -7.85 -1.46
N CYS A 8 21.85 -7.87 -1.76
CA CYS A 8 21.34 -8.29 -3.08
C CYS A 8 21.78 -7.31 -4.18
N VAL A 9 21.91 -6.02 -3.87
CA VAL A 9 22.38 -4.98 -4.81
C VAL A 9 23.79 -5.28 -5.36
N LYS A 10 24.62 -5.99 -4.58
CA LYS A 10 25.99 -6.40 -4.98
C LYS A 10 25.99 -7.57 -5.96
N LYS A 11 24.89 -8.31 -6.11
CA LYS A 11 24.79 -9.45 -7.04
C LYS A 11 24.47 -8.97 -8.45
N LYS A 12 25.52 -8.52 -9.14
CA LYS A 12 25.48 -8.00 -10.52
C LYS A 12 24.80 -8.93 -11.53
N HIS A 13 24.81 -10.24 -11.29
CA HIS A 13 24.23 -11.25 -12.19
C HIS A 13 22.91 -11.88 -11.67
N SER A 14 22.25 -11.28 -10.66
CA SER A 14 20.92 -11.75 -10.27
C SER A 14 19.87 -11.38 -11.32
N SER A 15 18.83 -12.20 -11.48
CA SER A 15 17.77 -11.97 -12.48
C SER A 15 17.12 -10.59 -12.32
N ILE A 16 16.83 -10.19 -11.09
CA ILE A 16 16.26 -8.87 -10.79
C ILE A 16 17.22 -7.73 -11.16
N ARG A 17 18.53 -7.94 -10.99
CA ARG A 17 19.54 -6.93 -11.34
C ARG A 17 19.60 -6.74 -12.85
N VAL A 18 19.71 -7.84 -13.60
CA VAL A 18 19.73 -7.80 -15.07
C VAL A 18 18.46 -7.14 -15.60
N ALA A 19 17.28 -7.54 -15.10
CA ALA A 19 16.02 -6.95 -15.52
C ALA A 19 15.96 -5.43 -15.28
N VAL A 20 16.40 -4.95 -14.11
CA VAL A 20 16.42 -3.52 -13.79
C VAL A 20 17.48 -2.76 -14.62
N ASP A 21 18.62 -3.38 -14.92
CA ASP A 21 19.64 -2.80 -15.80
C ASP A 21 19.09 -2.62 -17.23
N LEU A 22 18.26 -3.54 -17.75
CA LEU A 22 17.57 -3.39 -19.04
C LEU A 22 16.61 -2.19 -19.06
N VAL A 23 15.85 -1.96 -17.97
CA VAL A 23 15.03 -0.74 -17.83
C VAL A 23 15.91 0.50 -17.84
N LYS A 24 17.04 0.47 -17.14
CA LYS A 24 17.97 1.61 -17.09
C LYS A 24 18.58 1.92 -18.45
N ALA A 25 18.82 0.89 -19.26
CA ALA A 25 19.33 1.01 -20.63
C ALA A 25 18.25 1.45 -21.64
N GLY A 26 16.97 1.48 -21.25
CA GLY A 26 15.87 1.81 -22.15
C GLY A 26 15.48 0.67 -23.10
N GLU A 27 15.93 -0.55 -22.83
CA GLU A 27 15.60 -1.73 -23.64
C GLU A 27 14.19 -2.27 -23.34
N VAL A 28 13.68 -2.00 -22.14
CA VAL A 28 12.32 -2.34 -21.69
C VAL A 28 11.74 -1.20 -20.85
N GLU A 29 10.41 -1.13 -20.79
CA GLU A 29 9.70 -0.03 -20.11
C GLU A 29 9.46 -0.29 -18.61
N ALA A 30 9.31 -1.56 -18.21
CA ALA A 30 9.01 -1.94 -16.84
C ALA A 30 9.46 -3.37 -16.52
N VAL A 31 9.54 -3.69 -15.22
CA VAL A 31 9.90 -5.02 -14.71
C VAL A 31 8.89 -5.46 -13.65
N VAL A 32 8.49 -6.73 -13.71
CA VAL A 32 7.67 -7.39 -12.70
C VAL A 32 8.46 -8.54 -12.08
N SER A 33 8.36 -8.70 -10.77
CA SER A 33 9.09 -9.73 -10.01
C SER A 33 8.17 -10.35 -8.96
N ALA A 34 8.05 -11.67 -8.99
CA ALA A 34 7.45 -12.47 -7.90
C ALA A 34 8.50 -12.88 -6.84
N GLY A 35 9.70 -12.29 -6.91
CA GLY A 35 10.78 -12.55 -5.97
C GLY A 35 10.64 -11.78 -4.66
N ASN A 36 11.74 -11.68 -3.90
CA ASN A 36 11.75 -10.94 -2.64
C ASN A 36 11.48 -9.44 -2.89
N THR A 37 10.41 -8.90 -2.28
CA THR A 37 10.00 -7.49 -2.40
C THR A 37 11.11 -6.53 -1.99
N GLY A 38 11.78 -6.79 -0.86
CA GLY A 38 12.86 -5.94 -0.36
C GLY A 38 14.06 -5.90 -1.30
N ALA A 39 14.47 -7.06 -1.85
CA ALA A 39 15.55 -7.14 -2.83
C ALA A 39 15.19 -6.43 -4.13
N SER A 40 13.94 -6.56 -4.59
CA SER A 40 13.45 -5.90 -5.81
C SER A 40 13.42 -4.38 -5.65
N MET A 41 12.85 -3.89 -4.54
CA MET A 41 12.81 -2.47 -4.21
C MET A 41 14.19 -1.86 -4.01
N ALA A 42 15.09 -2.54 -3.28
CA ALA A 42 16.45 -2.08 -3.08
C ALA A 42 17.24 -1.99 -4.40
N THR A 43 17.08 -2.99 -5.28
CA THR A 43 17.74 -3.03 -6.59
C THR A 43 17.21 -1.91 -7.50
N ALA A 44 15.88 -1.77 -7.61
CA ALA A 44 15.24 -0.71 -8.39
C ALA A 44 15.66 0.68 -7.92
N LYS A 45 15.57 0.96 -6.61
CA LYS A 45 15.95 2.25 -6.03
C LYS A 45 17.42 2.60 -6.29
N PHE A 46 18.32 1.63 -6.17
CA PHE A 46 19.75 1.88 -6.35
C PHE A 46 20.12 2.20 -7.81
N ILE A 47 19.46 1.54 -8.77
CA ILE A 47 19.83 1.61 -10.19
C ILE A 47 19.02 2.68 -10.93
N LEU A 48 17.70 2.67 -10.77
CA LEU A 48 16.79 3.58 -11.46
C LEU A 48 16.74 4.95 -10.79
N LYS A 49 16.92 5.00 -9.46
CA LYS A 49 16.70 6.16 -8.60
C LYS A 49 15.23 6.60 -8.58
N SER A 50 14.89 7.52 -7.68
CA SER A 50 13.57 8.15 -7.65
C SER A 50 13.41 9.14 -8.79
N ILE A 51 12.17 9.44 -9.16
CA ILE A 51 11.82 10.58 -10.02
C ILE A 51 12.27 11.87 -9.33
N GLU A 52 12.67 12.87 -10.13
CA GLU A 52 13.06 14.19 -9.63
C GLU A 52 11.96 14.79 -8.74
N GLY A 53 12.36 15.36 -7.60
CA GLY A 53 11.44 15.89 -6.59
C GLY A 53 10.85 14.85 -5.62
N ILE A 54 11.04 13.54 -5.86
CA ILE A 54 10.62 12.48 -4.93
C ILE A 54 11.82 11.97 -4.12
N GLU A 55 11.79 12.15 -2.80
CA GLU A 55 12.87 11.77 -1.89
C GLU A 55 12.93 10.26 -1.65
N ARG A 56 11.75 9.65 -1.52
CA ARG A 56 11.62 8.23 -1.20
C ARG A 56 10.53 7.59 -2.07
N PRO A 57 10.79 6.42 -2.68
CA PRO A 57 9.74 5.64 -3.30
C PRO A 57 8.89 4.96 -2.20
N ALA A 58 7.62 4.69 -2.49
CA ALA A 58 6.70 3.95 -1.62
C ALA A 58 6.26 2.63 -2.28
N ILE A 59 5.89 1.62 -1.50
CA ILE A 59 5.20 0.44 -2.04
C ILE A 59 3.69 0.72 -1.97
N ALA A 60 3.03 0.61 -3.11
CA ALA A 60 1.58 0.71 -3.22
C ALA A 60 0.93 -0.68 -3.15
N SER A 61 -0.19 -0.80 -2.45
CA SER A 61 -1.08 -1.96 -2.55
C SER A 61 -2.45 -1.54 -3.05
N ILE A 62 -3.03 -2.36 -3.93
CA ILE A 62 -4.41 -2.18 -4.43
C ILE A 62 -5.34 -3.02 -3.57
N MET A 63 -6.12 -2.32 -2.76
CA MET A 63 -6.98 -2.92 -1.75
C MET A 63 -8.44 -2.96 -2.22
N PRO A 64 -9.17 -4.04 -1.92
CA PRO A 64 -10.58 -4.12 -2.27
C PRO A 64 -11.38 -3.06 -1.50
N SER A 65 -12.49 -2.62 -2.07
CA SER A 65 -13.43 -1.72 -1.40
C SER A 65 -14.82 -2.33 -1.41
N VAL A 66 -15.56 -2.14 -0.33
CA VAL A 66 -16.94 -2.62 -0.22
C VAL A 66 -17.83 -1.69 -1.03
N HIS A 67 -18.71 -2.23 -1.86
CA HIS A 67 -19.72 -1.50 -2.66
C HIS A 67 -19.19 -0.61 -3.80
N ARG A 68 -17.88 -0.62 -4.11
CA ARG A 68 -17.31 0.11 -5.24
C ARG A 68 -17.18 -0.68 -6.53
N LYS A 69 -17.20 0.05 -7.65
CA LYS A 69 -16.61 -0.38 -8.93
C LYS A 69 -15.08 -0.46 -8.90
N HIS A 70 -14.42 0.39 -8.10
CA HIS A 70 -12.97 0.56 -8.12
C HIS A 70 -12.32 0.24 -6.75
N PRO A 71 -11.15 -0.42 -6.73
CA PRO A 71 -10.36 -0.60 -5.52
C PRO A 71 -9.80 0.74 -5.01
N PHE A 72 -9.10 0.73 -3.87
CA PHE A 72 -8.35 1.89 -3.37
C PHE A 72 -6.85 1.60 -3.28
N VAL A 73 -6.04 2.65 -3.30
CA VAL A 73 -4.59 2.56 -3.19
C VAL A 73 -4.17 2.79 -1.74
N LEU A 74 -3.42 1.86 -1.15
CA LEU A 74 -2.79 2.02 0.16
C LEU A 74 -1.28 2.22 -0.02
N LEU A 75 -0.75 3.29 0.55
CA LEU A 75 0.65 3.71 0.47
C LEU A 75 1.09 4.25 1.83
N ASP A 76 2.30 4.09 2.31
CA ASP A 76 3.29 3.06 1.97
C ASP A 76 2.99 1.77 2.73
N VAL A 77 3.22 0.59 2.14
CA VAL A 77 3.00 -0.71 2.81
C VAL A 77 4.29 -1.48 3.14
N GLY A 78 5.43 -0.80 3.18
CA GLY A 78 6.64 -1.39 3.78
C GLY A 78 7.98 -0.93 3.22
N ALA A 79 8.05 0.13 2.42
CA ALA A 79 9.32 0.63 1.93
C ALA A 79 10.07 1.50 2.95
N ASN A 80 9.34 2.30 3.73
CA ASN A 80 9.88 3.31 4.63
C ASN A 80 9.18 3.22 5.98
N THR A 81 9.85 2.67 6.99
CA THR A 81 9.29 2.53 8.35
C THR A 81 9.35 3.81 9.16
N ASP A 82 10.22 4.74 8.79
CA ASP A 82 10.36 6.05 9.43
C ASP A 82 10.17 7.12 8.35
N CYS A 83 9.11 7.92 8.49
CA CYS A 83 8.67 8.86 7.48
C CYS A 83 8.61 10.27 8.03
N LYS A 84 9.28 11.19 7.34
CA LYS A 84 9.09 12.62 7.56
C LYS A 84 7.77 13.08 6.94
N PRO A 85 7.19 14.20 7.40
CA PRO A 85 5.95 14.74 6.83
C PRO A 85 5.99 14.92 5.32
N LEU A 86 7.12 15.42 4.80
CA LEU A 86 7.32 15.61 3.38
C LEU A 86 7.25 14.29 2.59
N TYR A 87 7.68 13.17 3.15
CA TYR A 87 7.60 11.88 2.47
C TYR A 87 6.15 11.42 2.36
N LEU A 88 5.37 11.54 3.44
CA LEU A 88 3.95 11.21 3.43
C LEU A 88 3.19 12.10 2.43
N PHE A 89 3.51 13.39 2.37
CA PHE A 89 3.00 14.30 1.36
C PHE A 89 3.33 13.83 -0.08
N GLN A 90 4.58 13.43 -0.33
CA GLN A 90 4.98 12.88 -1.64
C GLN A 90 4.27 11.56 -1.96
N PHE A 91 4.02 10.72 -0.96
CA PHE A 91 3.26 9.47 -1.15
C PHE A 91 1.81 9.76 -1.54
N ALA A 92 1.22 10.81 -0.98
CA ALA A 92 -0.10 11.30 -1.36
C ALA A 92 -0.15 11.74 -2.83
N LEU A 93 0.84 12.53 -3.29
CA LEU A 93 0.96 12.95 -4.68
C LEU A 93 1.11 11.76 -5.64
N MET A 94 1.99 10.81 -5.31
CA MET A 94 2.19 9.60 -6.12
C MET A 94 0.92 8.73 -6.15
N GLY A 95 0.22 8.60 -5.02
CA GLY A 95 -1.03 7.86 -4.93
C GLY A 95 -2.16 8.48 -5.74
N ASP A 96 -2.30 9.82 -5.71
CA ASP A 96 -3.25 10.56 -6.55
C ASP A 96 -2.96 10.34 -8.03
N ALA A 97 -1.71 10.52 -8.46
CA ALA A 97 -1.31 10.29 -9.85
C ALA A 97 -1.56 8.84 -10.30
N TYR A 98 -1.25 7.86 -9.44
CA TYR A 98 -1.51 6.45 -9.69
C TYR A 98 -3.01 6.18 -9.82
N ALA A 99 -3.84 6.71 -8.92
CA ALA A 99 -5.29 6.53 -8.95
C ALA A 99 -5.93 7.18 -10.18
N ARG A 100 -5.47 8.36 -10.61
CA ARG A 100 -5.90 9.00 -11.86
C ARG A 100 -5.59 8.14 -13.08
N THR A 101 -4.37 7.61 -13.14
CA THR A 101 -3.87 6.92 -14.33
C THR A 101 -4.38 5.49 -14.43
N TYR A 102 -4.26 4.71 -13.35
CA TYR A 102 -4.56 3.28 -13.34
C TYR A 102 -6.02 2.97 -12.98
N LEU A 103 -6.63 3.75 -12.09
CA LEU A 103 -8.03 3.56 -11.69
C LEU A 103 -9.00 4.45 -12.46
N HIS A 104 -8.49 5.31 -13.36
CA HIS A 104 -9.27 6.25 -14.16
C HIS A 104 -10.16 7.18 -13.33
N LEU A 105 -9.66 7.61 -12.16
CA LEU A 105 -10.37 8.50 -11.26
C LEU A 105 -9.93 9.95 -11.47
N GLU A 106 -10.77 10.81 -12.02
CA GLU A 106 -10.39 12.20 -12.35
C GLU A 106 -9.95 13.03 -11.14
N ASN A 107 -10.61 12.85 -9.99
CA ASN A 107 -10.33 13.60 -8.76
C ASN A 107 -10.29 12.69 -7.51
N PRO A 108 -9.24 11.84 -7.37
CA PRO A 108 -9.15 10.86 -6.30
C PRO A 108 -9.19 11.51 -4.91
N ARG A 109 -10.03 10.97 -4.02
CA ARG A 109 -10.06 11.38 -2.61
C ARG A 109 -8.87 10.79 -1.88
N VAL A 110 -8.00 11.67 -1.38
CA VAL A 110 -6.80 11.29 -0.63
C VAL A 110 -7.05 11.45 0.87
N ALA A 111 -6.69 10.45 1.67
CA ALA A 111 -6.85 10.49 3.11
C ALA A 111 -5.59 10.06 3.84
N LEU A 112 -5.39 10.59 5.03
CA LEU A 112 -4.29 10.22 5.93
C LEU A 112 -4.80 9.18 6.94
N LEU A 113 -4.18 8.01 6.99
CA LEU A 113 -4.52 6.99 7.97
C LEU A 113 -4.03 7.44 9.35
N ASN A 114 -4.93 7.41 10.32
CA ASN A 114 -4.69 7.96 11.64
C ASN A 114 -5.47 7.17 12.71
N ASN A 115 -5.25 7.52 13.97
CA ASN A 115 -5.93 6.93 15.13
C ASN A 115 -7.21 7.68 15.54
N GLY A 116 -7.68 8.61 14.71
CA GLY A 116 -8.93 9.35 14.87
C GLY A 116 -9.19 10.20 13.63
N GLU A 117 -10.45 10.63 13.43
CA GLU A 117 -10.87 11.38 12.24
C GLU A 117 -10.65 12.91 12.39
N GLU A 118 -10.42 13.39 13.61
CA GLU A 118 -10.25 14.82 13.89
C GLU A 118 -8.87 15.32 13.38
N GLU A 119 -8.82 16.57 12.91
CA GLU A 119 -7.61 17.21 12.34
C GLU A 119 -6.38 17.14 13.27
N GLY A 120 -6.57 17.32 14.58
CA GLY A 120 -5.48 17.33 15.56
C GLY A 120 -4.97 15.95 16.02
N LYS A 121 -5.43 14.85 15.41
CA LYS A 121 -5.05 13.47 15.78
C LYS A 121 -3.75 13.01 15.12
N GLY A 122 -3.14 11.98 15.71
CA GLY A 122 -1.84 11.46 15.31
C GLY A 122 -0.68 12.05 16.09
N TYR A 123 0.51 11.53 15.83
CA TYR A 123 1.77 12.06 16.33
C TYR A 123 2.21 13.27 15.51
N LEU A 124 3.30 13.92 15.92
CA LEU A 124 3.74 15.20 15.34
C LEU A 124 3.83 15.17 13.82
N ASP A 125 4.48 14.15 13.24
CA ASP A 125 4.68 14.10 11.80
C ASP A 125 3.36 13.95 11.02
N LEU A 126 2.36 13.24 11.57
CA LEU A 126 1.04 13.14 10.94
C LEU A 126 0.29 14.47 10.95
N LYS A 127 0.45 15.27 12.01
CA LYS A 127 -0.17 16.61 12.09
C LYS A 127 0.47 17.56 11.08
N GLU A 128 1.80 17.56 11.00
CA GLU A 128 2.52 18.36 10.00
C GLU A 128 2.17 17.90 8.57
N THR A 129 2.03 16.59 8.35
CA THR A 129 1.57 16.04 7.06
C THR A 129 0.16 16.50 6.72
N TYR A 130 -0.74 16.52 7.71
CA TYR A 130 -2.10 16.99 7.52
C TYR A 130 -2.10 18.44 7.01
N ASP A 131 -1.31 19.32 7.63
CA ASP A 131 -1.21 20.73 7.22
C ASP A 131 -0.67 20.87 5.79
N LEU A 132 0.35 20.09 5.43
CA LEU A 132 0.88 20.05 4.06
C LEU A 132 -0.17 19.61 3.04
N LEU A 133 -0.94 18.55 3.36
CA LEU A 133 -1.98 18.04 2.48
C LEU A 133 -3.16 19.02 2.35
N LYS A 134 -3.54 19.68 3.44
CA LYS A 134 -4.60 20.70 3.46
C LYS A 134 -4.27 21.92 2.60
N GLN A 135 -2.98 22.29 2.53
CA GLN A 135 -2.50 23.42 1.72
C GLN A 135 -2.21 23.04 0.26
N SER A 136 -2.36 21.77 -0.11
CA SER A 136 -2.04 21.27 -1.44
C SER A 136 -3.23 21.36 -2.41
N THR A 137 -2.98 21.02 -3.67
CA THR A 137 -4.03 20.91 -4.71
C THR A 137 -4.71 19.54 -4.73
N LEU A 138 -4.33 18.61 -3.83
CA LEU A 138 -4.95 17.30 -3.74
C LEU A 138 -6.37 17.42 -3.20
N ASN A 139 -7.25 16.50 -3.61
CA ASN A 139 -8.57 16.33 -3.00
C ASN A 139 -8.42 15.60 -1.65
N PHE A 140 -7.80 16.28 -0.69
CA PHE A 140 -7.55 15.79 0.65
C PHE A 140 -8.82 15.83 1.48
N VAL A 141 -9.23 14.67 2.00
CA VAL A 141 -10.49 14.52 2.75
C VAL A 141 -10.29 14.31 4.24
N GLY A 142 -9.08 14.59 4.73
CA GLY A 142 -8.73 14.56 6.15
C GLY A 142 -8.21 13.20 6.63
N ASN A 143 -8.31 13.02 7.95
CA ASN A 143 -7.89 11.80 8.63
C ASN A 143 -8.97 10.71 8.51
N ILE A 144 -8.54 9.46 8.43
CA ILE A 144 -9.43 8.30 8.56
C ILE A 144 -8.86 7.27 9.53
N GLU A 145 -9.74 6.53 10.19
CA GLU A 145 -9.36 5.33 10.94
C GLU A 145 -9.30 4.09 10.05
N GLY A 146 -8.58 3.05 10.49
CA GLY A 146 -8.42 1.79 9.74
C GLY A 146 -9.73 1.13 9.30
N LYS A 147 -10.78 1.19 10.12
CA LYS A 147 -12.12 0.64 9.79
C LYS A 147 -12.79 1.35 8.59
N ALA A 148 -12.38 2.58 8.29
CA ALA A 148 -12.95 3.40 7.23
C ALA A 148 -12.24 3.19 5.88
N MET A 149 -11.05 2.56 5.85
CA MET A 149 -10.27 2.35 4.61
C MET A 149 -11.06 1.60 3.54
N PHE A 150 -11.85 0.60 3.95
CA PHE A 150 -12.63 -0.25 3.03
C PHE A 150 -13.95 0.38 2.57
N ARG A 151 -14.31 1.57 3.05
CA ARG A 151 -15.58 2.25 2.76
C ARG A 151 -15.47 3.16 1.54
N ASP A 152 -16.63 3.54 0.99
CA ASP A 152 -16.76 4.30 -0.26
C ASP A 152 -16.19 5.74 -0.26
N LYS A 153 -15.52 6.20 0.80
CA LYS A 153 -15.16 7.62 0.96
C LYS A 153 -13.70 7.96 0.66
N VAL A 154 -12.83 7.01 0.35
CA VAL A 154 -11.38 7.28 0.11
C VAL A 154 -10.81 6.47 -1.05
N ASN A 155 -10.04 7.08 -1.94
CA ASN A 155 -9.43 6.40 -3.10
C ASN A 155 -7.95 6.13 -2.91
N VAL A 156 -7.28 6.99 -2.15
CA VAL A 156 -5.87 6.87 -1.79
C VAL A 156 -5.78 7.03 -0.27
N VAL A 157 -5.14 6.08 0.39
CA VAL A 157 -4.89 6.09 1.83
C VAL A 157 -3.39 6.13 2.05
N VAL A 158 -2.93 7.14 2.78
CA VAL A 158 -1.52 7.43 3.03
C VAL A 158 -1.16 7.12 4.48
N CYS A 159 -0.02 6.47 4.69
CA CYS A 159 0.57 6.12 5.97
C CYS A 159 2.07 5.85 5.80
N ASP A 160 2.79 5.76 6.92
CA ASP A 160 4.15 5.24 6.91
C ASP A 160 4.16 3.73 6.66
N GLY A 161 5.29 3.21 6.18
CA GLY A 161 5.44 1.82 5.80
C GLY A 161 5.36 0.84 6.98
N PHE A 162 5.53 1.29 8.22
CA PHE A 162 5.32 0.42 9.39
C PHE A 162 3.83 0.20 9.61
N VAL A 163 3.05 1.27 9.70
CA VAL A 163 1.59 1.21 9.86
C VAL A 163 0.93 0.52 8.66
N GLY A 164 1.31 0.89 7.44
CA GLY A 164 0.71 0.31 6.23
C GLY A 164 0.99 -1.17 6.05
N ASN A 165 2.18 -1.64 6.41
CA ASN A 165 2.50 -3.07 6.36
C ASN A 165 1.66 -3.87 7.37
N ILE A 166 1.52 -3.36 8.60
CA ILE A 166 0.65 -3.98 9.61
C ILE A 166 -0.80 -4.00 9.12
N ALA A 167 -1.31 -2.87 8.62
CA ALA A 167 -2.67 -2.76 8.11
C ALA A 167 -2.93 -3.75 6.96
N LEU A 168 -1.99 -3.86 6.01
CA LEU A 168 -2.07 -4.80 4.89
C LEU A 168 -2.09 -6.26 5.39
N LYS A 169 -1.18 -6.62 6.29
CA LYS A 169 -1.08 -8.01 6.79
C LYS A 169 -2.27 -8.42 7.65
N VAL A 170 -2.80 -7.50 8.45
CA VAL A 170 -4.04 -7.73 9.21
C VAL A 170 -5.21 -7.91 8.26
N ALA A 171 -5.31 -7.10 7.20
CA ALA A 171 -6.36 -7.25 6.19
C ALA A 171 -6.28 -8.60 5.48
N GLU A 172 -5.10 -8.98 4.97
CA GLU A 172 -4.84 -10.29 4.34
C GLU A 172 -5.23 -11.45 5.27
N GLY A 173 -4.73 -11.43 6.52
CA GLY A 173 -5.03 -12.47 7.50
C GLY A 173 -6.53 -12.54 7.85
N THR A 174 -7.22 -11.41 7.88
CA THR A 174 -8.67 -11.36 8.11
C THR A 174 -9.44 -11.95 6.93
N PHE A 175 -9.01 -11.66 5.70
CA PHE A 175 -9.62 -12.22 4.49
C PHE A 175 -9.47 -13.73 4.38
N ASP A 176 -8.39 -14.31 4.91
CA ASP A 176 -8.23 -15.77 4.99
C ASP A 176 -9.03 -16.37 6.17
N PHE A 177 -9.03 -15.67 7.31
CA PHE A 177 -9.63 -16.15 8.55
C PHE A 177 -11.17 -16.22 8.48
N VAL A 178 -11.84 -15.16 8.01
CA VAL A 178 -13.32 -15.10 8.02
C VAL A 178 -13.97 -16.23 7.20
N PRO A 179 -13.57 -16.50 5.93
CA PRO A 179 -14.10 -17.63 5.18
C PRO A 179 -13.83 -18.99 5.83
N SER A 180 -12.71 -19.15 6.54
CA SER A 180 -12.40 -20.40 7.23
C SER A 180 -13.40 -20.71 8.35
N ILE A 181 -13.79 -19.71 9.15
CA ILE A 181 -14.84 -19.84 10.17
C ILE A 181 -16.19 -20.17 9.51
N LEU A 182 -16.53 -19.47 8.43
CA LEU A 182 -17.81 -19.69 7.74
C LEU A 182 -17.90 -21.11 7.15
N ARG A 183 -16.82 -21.63 6.58
CA ARG A 183 -16.74 -23.01 6.09
C ARG A 183 -16.86 -24.03 7.22
N GLU A 184 -16.22 -23.80 8.35
CA GLU A 184 -16.30 -24.71 9.51
C GLU A 184 -17.74 -24.77 10.07
N LYS A 185 -18.37 -23.60 10.27
CA LYS A 185 -19.77 -23.52 10.74
C LYS A 185 -20.75 -24.08 9.71
N GLY A 186 -20.54 -23.80 8.42
CA GLY A 186 -21.35 -24.34 7.33
C GLY A 186 -21.30 -25.87 7.26
N LYS A 187 -20.12 -26.48 7.43
CA LYS A 187 -19.98 -27.95 7.53
C LYS A 187 -20.72 -28.51 8.75
N LYS A 188 -20.63 -27.86 9.91
CA LYS A 188 -21.40 -28.27 11.11
C LYS A 188 -22.91 -28.17 10.89
N LEU A 189 -23.39 -27.16 10.18
CA LEU A 189 -24.81 -26.99 9.86
C LEU A 189 -25.32 -28.04 8.87
N ILE A 190 -24.51 -28.44 7.89
CA ILE A 190 -24.84 -29.50 6.92
C ILE A 190 -24.81 -30.87 7.62
N LEU A 191 -23.79 -31.15 8.44
CA LEU A 191 -23.70 -32.39 9.22
C LEU A 191 -24.84 -32.52 10.24
N SER A 192 -25.25 -31.42 10.90
CA SER A 192 -26.40 -31.46 11.81
C SER A 192 -27.70 -31.73 11.04
N LYS A 193 -27.90 -31.15 9.86
CA LYS A 193 -29.07 -31.45 9.01
C LYS A 193 -29.17 -32.92 8.59
N PHE A 194 -28.05 -33.61 8.37
CA PHE A 194 -28.05 -35.05 8.09
C PHE A 194 -28.15 -35.92 9.36
N GLY A 195 -27.75 -35.41 10.53
CA GLY A 195 -27.88 -36.10 11.82
C GLY A 195 -29.28 -36.06 12.46
N TYR A 196 -30.19 -35.22 11.96
CA TYR A 196 -31.61 -35.17 12.38
C TYR A 196 -32.53 -36.11 11.57
N TRP A 197 -31.97 -36.96 10.69
CA TRP A 197 -32.70 -37.99 9.91
C TRP A 197 -32.28 -39.42 10.31
N GLN A 198 -32.09 -39.66 11.62
CA GLN A 198 -32.13 -40.99 12.23
C GLN A 198 -33.01 -40.96 13.48
#